data_AF-A0A372JJ51-F1
#
_entry.id   AF-A0A372JJ51-F1
#
_cell.length_a   1.000
_cell.length_b   1.000
_cell.length_c   1.000
_cell.angle_alpha   90.00
_cell.angle_beta   90.00
_cell.angle_gamma   90.00
#
_symmetry.space_group_name_H-M   'P 1'
#
loop_
_entity.id
_entity.type
_entity.pdbx_description
1 polymer ?
#
loop_
_entity_poly.entity_id
_entity_poly.type
_entity_poly.pdbx_seq_one_letter_code
_entity_poly.pdbx_strand_id
1 'polypeptide(L)'
;HAARAARPQAAGQAPKAAAPRKPTAQQAIKIATSQVGISEDRAGKTKFQQWYMGTERAKQTLARDGGALRLYADAEWCDMFVSWVGTQAGFSHQVGSDAWTVAHAKWFKSQGRWGTTPKPGAVVFFAWNGDKSLDSIQHVGMVIKGNGDGTVKTVEGNTDGGSVEVKTRPSSTIVGYGYPGYAG
;
A
#
# COMPACT_ATOMS: atom_id res chain seq x y z
N HIS A 1 59.52 -36.10 28.64
CA HIS A 1 58.93 -35.31 27.54
C HIS A 1 57.84 -36.12 26.85
N ALA A 2 56.57 -35.77 27.04
CA ALA A 2 55.46 -36.31 26.26
C ALA A 2 54.40 -35.19 26.14
N ALA A 3 54.24 -34.66 24.93
CA ALA A 3 53.31 -33.58 24.62
C ALA A 3 51.88 -34.16 24.51
N ARG A 4 50.93 -33.56 25.23
CA ARG A 4 49.49 -33.81 25.04
C ARG A 4 49.00 -33.04 23.82
N ALA A 5 48.50 -33.76 22.82
CA ALA A 5 47.85 -33.19 21.65
C ALA A 5 46.45 -32.64 22.04
N ALA A 6 46.20 -31.37 21.71
CA ALA A 6 44.90 -30.73 21.83
C ALA A 6 43.95 -31.21 20.71
N ARG A 7 42.70 -31.52 21.07
CA ARG A 7 41.63 -31.87 20.13
C ARG A 7 41.15 -30.59 19.40
N PRO A 8 40.87 -30.63 18.09
CA PRO A 8 40.31 -29.47 17.40
C PRO A 8 38.84 -29.27 17.79
N GLN A 9 38.49 -28.03 18.18
CA GLN A 9 37.12 -27.58 18.40
C GLN A 9 36.35 -27.60 17.07
N ALA A 10 35.14 -28.16 17.10
CA ALA A 10 34.21 -28.11 15.98
C ALA A 10 33.84 -26.66 15.67
N ALA A 11 34.11 -26.23 14.44
CA ALA A 11 33.68 -24.94 13.91
C ALA A 11 32.14 -24.88 13.90
N GLY A 12 31.57 -23.97 14.69
CA GLY A 12 30.14 -23.69 14.67
C GLY A 12 29.71 -23.21 13.28
N GLN A 13 28.75 -23.90 12.68
CA GLN A 13 28.12 -23.46 11.45
C GLN A 13 27.41 -22.12 11.69
N ALA A 14 27.76 -21.11 10.90
CA ALA A 14 27.05 -19.84 10.89
C ALA A 14 25.56 -20.09 10.55
N PRO A 15 24.61 -19.42 11.23
CA PRO A 15 23.19 -19.63 10.96
C PRO A 15 22.88 -19.22 9.52
N LYS A 16 22.35 -20.18 8.74
CA LYS A 16 21.83 -19.99 7.40
C LYS A 16 20.77 -18.88 7.43
N ALA A 17 20.95 -17.83 6.63
CA ALA A 17 20.00 -16.72 6.54
C ALA A 17 18.58 -17.27 6.29
N ALA A 18 17.64 -16.94 7.16
CA ALA A 18 16.24 -17.35 7.00
C ALA A 18 15.70 -16.78 5.69
N ALA A 19 14.96 -17.61 4.93
CA ALA A 19 14.26 -17.14 3.73
C ALA A 19 13.42 -15.90 4.06
N PRO A 20 13.28 -14.92 3.14
CA PRO A 20 12.53 -13.70 3.40
C PRO A 20 11.10 -14.06 3.77
N ARG A 21 10.72 -13.74 5.02
CA ARG A 21 9.38 -14.03 5.53
C ARG A 21 8.39 -13.11 4.83
N LYS A 22 7.30 -13.71 4.33
CA LYS A 22 6.13 -13.01 3.78
C LYS A 22 5.71 -11.85 4.72
N PRO A 23 5.50 -10.63 4.21
CA PRO A 23 5.14 -9.48 5.06
C PRO A 23 3.81 -9.68 5.79
N THR A 24 3.68 -9.11 6.99
CA THR A 24 2.41 -9.03 7.74
C THR A 24 1.66 -7.75 7.41
N ALA A 25 0.35 -7.74 7.68
CA ALA A 25 -0.47 -6.53 7.57
C ALA A 25 0.08 -5.39 8.45
N GLN A 26 0.49 -5.68 9.69
CA GLN A 26 1.07 -4.70 10.60
C GLN A 26 2.36 -4.07 10.06
N GLN A 27 3.19 -4.81 9.32
CA GLN A 27 4.39 -4.23 8.69
C GLN A 27 4.01 -3.21 7.61
N ALA A 28 3.05 -3.53 6.74
CA ALA A 28 2.56 -2.60 5.73
C ALA A 28 1.87 -1.37 6.35
N ILE A 29 1.06 -1.57 7.39
CA ILE A 29 0.44 -0.48 8.14
C ILE A 29 1.52 0.42 8.76
N LYS A 30 2.55 -0.16 9.39
CA LYS A 30 3.65 0.62 9.99
C LYS A 30 4.37 1.48 8.96
N ILE A 31 4.64 0.91 7.78
CA ILE A 31 5.22 1.65 6.64
C ILE A 31 4.31 2.82 6.27
N ALA A 32 3.01 2.58 6.05
CA ALA A 32 2.06 3.64 5.71
C ALA A 32 1.97 4.73 6.79
N THR A 33 1.80 4.36 8.07
CA THR A 33 1.67 5.31 9.17
C THR A 33 2.94 6.10 9.45
N SER A 34 4.12 5.56 9.11
CA SER A 34 5.38 6.32 9.22
C SER A 34 5.47 7.51 8.25
N GLN A 35 4.55 7.62 7.31
CA GLN A 35 4.48 8.72 6.35
C GLN A 35 3.51 9.84 6.75
N VAL A 36 2.79 9.68 7.86
CA VAL A 36 1.83 10.68 8.35
C VAL A 36 2.51 12.03 8.55
N GLY A 37 1.87 13.09 8.06
CA GLY A 37 2.39 14.45 8.08
C GLY A 37 3.26 14.81 6.86
N ILE A 38 3.54 13.88 5.94
CA ILE A 38 4.06 14.24 4.62
C ILE A 38 2.94 14.92 3.85
N SER A 39 3.19 16.16 3.42
CA SER A 39 2.28 16.95 2.61
C SER A 39 2.92 17.36 1.29
N GLU A 40 2.09 17.89 0.41
CA GLU A 40 2.54 18.55 -0.81
C GLU A 40 3.53 19.68 -0.51
N ASP A 41 4.51 19.83 -1.40
CA ASP A 41 5.40 20.98 -1.42
C ASP A 41 4.69 22.22 -2.01
N ARG A 42 5.42 23.34 -2.14
CA ARG A 42 4.86 24.59 -2.69
C ARG A 42 4.36 24.46 -4.13
N ALA A 43 4.74 23.41 -4.84
CA ALA A 43 4.30 23.13 -6.20
C ALA A 43 3.15 22.09 -6.26
N GLY A 44 2.58 21.69 -5.11
CA GLY A 44 1.52 20.68 -5.05
C GLY A 44 2.05 19.25 -5.22
N LYS A 45 3.34 19.01 -4.94
CA LYS A 45 4.00 17.73 -5.27
C LYS A 45 4.47 16.98 -4.04
N THR A 46 4.50 15.66 -4.16
CA THR A 46 5.02 14.76 -3.14
C THR A 46 6.05 13.79 -3.71
N LYS A 47 6.83 13.21 -2.81
CA LYS A 47 7.75 12.11 -3.17
C LYS A 47 7.02 10.90 -3.77
N PHE A 48 5.71 10.74 -3.56
CA PHE A 48 4.94 9.61 -4.08
C PHE A 48 4.68 9.76 -5.57
N GLN A 49 4.31 10.96 -6.04
CA GLN A 49 4.20 11.25 -7.48
C GLN A 49 5.56 11.14 -8.17
N GLN A 50 6.60 11.75 -7.56
CA GLN A 50 7.98 11.69 -8.07
C GLN A 50 8.47 10.25 -8.20
N TRP A 51 8.25 9.43 -7.17
CA TRP A 51 8.57 8.01 -7.19
C TRP A 51 7.78 7.28 -8.29
N TYR A 52 6.46 7.49 -8.36
CA TYR A 52 5.61 6.75 -9.29
C TYR A 52 6.04 6.97 -10.73
N MET A 53 6.34 8.21 -11.12
CA MET A 53 6.85 8.56 -12.45
C MET A 53 8.15 7.83 -12.82
N GLY A 54 8.95 7.44 -11.84
CA GLY A 54 10.20 6.68 -12.05
C GLY A 54 9.98 5.16 -12.21
N THR A 55 8.76 4.66 -12.09
CA THR A 55 8.48 3.21 -12.14
C THR A 55 8.17 2.71 -13.55
N GLU A 56 8.47 1.43 -13.82
CA GLU A 56 7.95 0.75 -15.02
C GLU A 56 6.42 0.71 -15.03
N ARG A 57 5.78 0.74 -13.86
CA ARG A 57 4.34 0.77 -13.76
C ARG A 57 3.76 2.05 -14.36
N ALA A 58 4.38 3.21 -14.16
CA ALA A 58 3.93 4.46 -14.78
C ALA A 58 3.94 4.39 -16.32
N LYS A 59 4.91 3.70 -16.93
CA LYS A 59 4.93 3.47 -18.38
C LYS A 59 3.77 2.58 -18.82
N GLN A 60 3.47 1.54 -18.06
CA GLN A 60 2.36 0.62 -18.35
C GLN A 60 1.00 1.32 -18.24
N THR A 61 0.80 2.13 -17.20
CA THR A 61 -0.46 2.88 -17.02
C THR A 61 -0.61 3.98 -18.06
N LEU A 62 0.46 4.66 -18.47
CA LEU A 62 0.42 5.58 -19.63
C LEU A 62 0.04 4.86 -20.93
N ALA A 63 0.59 3.67 -21.17
CA ALA A 63 0.24 2.89 -22.36
C ALA A 63 -1.22 2.41 -22.32
N ARG A 64 -1.76 2.14 -21.12
CA ARG A 64 -3.15 1.71 -20.91
C ARG A 64 -4.14 2.88 -21.04
N ASP A 65 -3.82 4.02 -20.43
CA ASP A 65 -4.77 5.10 -20.16
C ASP A 65 -4.55 6.33 -21.08
N GLY A 66 -3.41 6.39 -21.77
CA GLY A 66 -2.98 7.57 -22.51
C GLY A 66 -2.42 8.67 -21.61
N GLY A 67 -2.19 9.86 -22.20
CA GLY A 67 -1.66 11.02 -21.49
C GLY A 67 -0.14 11.15 -21.56
N ALA A 68 0.46 11.83 -20.58
CA ALA A 68 1.90 12.09 -20.53
C ALA A 68 2.43 11.92 -19.10
N LEU A 69 3.66 11.42 -18.97
CA LEU A 69 4.30 11.12 -17.68
C LEU A 69 4.26 12.30 -16.70
N ARG A 70 4.47 13.51 -17.21
CA ARG A 70 4.44 14.74 -16.41
C ARG A 70 3.10 14.98 -15.70
N LEU A 71 1.99 14.45 -16.22
CA LEU A 71 0.67 14.63 -15.63
C LEU A 71 0.56 13.93 -14.27
N TYR A 72 1.35 12.89 -14.00
CA TYR A 72 1.39 12.28 -12.68
C TYR A 72 1.97 13.21 -11.61
N ALA A 73 2.79 14.19 -11.98
CA ALA A 73 3.33 15.15 -11.02
C ALA A 73 2.27 16.07 -10.42
N ASP A 74 1.13 16.24 -11.11
CA ASP A 74 0.05 17.14 -10.72
C ASP A 74 -1.27 16.36 -10.46
N ALA A 75 -1.20 15.02 -10.45
CA ALA A 75 -2.36 14.15 -10.24
C ALA A 75 -2.61 13.85 -8.76
N GLU A 76 -3.88 13.59 -8.42
CA GLU A 76 -4.27 13.06 -7.11
C GLU A 76 -3.47 11.79 -6.77
N TRP A 77 -2.73 11.81 -5.66
CA TRP A 77 -1.67 10.83 -5.40
C TRP A 77 -2.02 9.76 -4.36
N CYS A 78 -3.30 9.67 -3.97
CA CYS A 78 -3.78 8.68 -2.99
C CYS A 78 -3.40 7.23 -3.37
N ASP A 79 -3.55 6.85 -4.63
CA ASP A 79 -3.24 5.48 -5.09
C ASP A 79 -1.75 5.26 -5.34
N MET A 80 -1.02 6.32 -5.73
CA MET A 80 0.44 6.30 -5.80
C MET A 80 1.06 6.06 -4.42
N PHE A 81 0.47 6.64 -3.36
CA PHE A 81 0.86 6.39 -1.98
C PHE A 81 0.65 4.91 -1.59
N VAL A 82 -0.52 4.33 -1.84
CA VAL A 82 -0.79 2.90 -1.55
C VAL A 82 0.16 1.99 -2.34
N SER A 83 0.40 2.30 -3.61
CA SER A 83 1.35 1.60 -4.48
C SER A 83 2.79 1.68 -3.95
N TRP A 84 3.18 2.84 -3.41
CA TRP A 84 4.47 3.04 -2.77
C TRP A 84 4.60 2.17 -1.52
N VAL A 85 3.58 2.14 -0.66
CA VAL A 85 3.58 1.28 0.55
C VAL A 85 3.76 -0.19 0.17
N GLY A 86 3.02 -0.68 -0.84
CA GLY A 86 3.18 -2.06 -1.33
C GLY A 86 4.60 -2.35 -1.81
N THR A 87 5.24 -1.37 -2.46
CA THR A 87 6.62 -1.49 -2.93
C THR A 87 7.63 -1.50 -1.80
N GLN A 88 7.49 -0.60 -0.81
CA GLN A 88 8.36 -0.60 0.37
C GLN A 88 8.22 -1.87 1.22
N ALA A 89 7.03 -2.47 1.24
CA ALA A 89 6.80 -3.74 1.90
C ALA A 89 7.37 -4.95 1.12
N GLY A 90 7.91 -4.75 -0.09
CA GLY A 90 8.31 -5.84 -0.98
C GLY A 90 7.13 -6.70 -1.45
N PHE A 91 5.93 -6.13 -1.50
CA PHE A 91 4.66 -6.87 -1.65
C PHE A 91 3.73 -6.31 -2.74
N SER A 92 4.27 -5.56 -3.70
CA SER A 92 3.48 -4.93 -4.78
C SER A 92 2.68 -5.94 -5.60
N HIS A 93 3.15 -7.17 -5.78
CA HIS A 93 2.39 -8.21 -6.50
C HIS A 93 1.09 -8.61 -5.78
N GLN A 94 0.99 -8.35 -4.48
CA GLN A 94 -0.20 -8.60 -3.67
C GLN A 94 -0.98 -7.32 -3.36
N VAL A 95 -0.30 -6.20 -3.13
CA VAL A 95 -0.97 -4.91 -2.91
C VAL A 95 -1.52 -4.32 -4.20
N GLY A 96 -0.94 -4.65 -5.35
CA GLY A 96 -1.20 -3.94 -6.61
C GLY A 96 -0.38 -2.66 -6.70
N SER A 97 -0.41 -2.03 -7.86
CA SER A 97 0.22 -0.74 -8.10
C SER A 97 -0.51 -0.02 -9.23
N ASP A 98 -1.04 1.16 -8.98
CA ASP A 98 -1.73 1.99 -9.97
C ASP A 98 -1.70 3.47 -9.54
N ALA A 99 -2.04 4.36 -10.47
CA ALA A 99 -2.34 5.76 -10.17
C ALA A 99 -3.85 6.03 -10.22
N TRP A 100 -4.62 5.12 -10.84
CA TRP A 100 -6.06 5.26 -10.99
C TRP A 100 -6.82 4.28 -10.09
N THR A 101 -7.52 4.85 -9.11
CA THR A 101 -8.25 4.14 -8.05
C THR A 101 -9.24 3.09 -8.57
N VAL A 102 -10.00 3.42 -9.63
CA VAL A 102 -10.97 2.50 -10.26
C VAL A 102 -10.26 1.29 -10.88
N ALA A 103 -9.14 1.53 -11.58
CA ALA A 103 -8.37 0.45 -12.18
C ALA A 103 -7.76 -0.47 -11.12
N HIS A 104 -7.29 0.09 -10.01
CA HIS A 104 -6.75 -0.69 -8.91
C HIS A 104 -7.82 -1.56 -8.22
N ALA A 105 -9.01 -1.02 -8.00
CA ALA A 105 -10.14 -1.79 -7.47
C ALA A 105 -10.56 -2.94 -8.43
N LYS A 106 -10.66 -2.65 -9.72
CA LYS A 106 -10.93 -3.67 -10.76
C LYS A 106 -9.83 -4.72 -10.82
N TRP A 107 -8.57 -4.35 -10.64
CA TRP A 107 -7.47 -5.29 -10.53
C TRP A 107 -7.69 -6.24 -9.35
N PHE A 108 -7.92 -5.75 -8.12
CA PHE A 108 -8.21 -6.62 -6.97
C PHE A 108 -9.39 -7.57 -7.22
N LYS A 109 -10.47 -7.08 -7.85
CA LYS A 109 -11.62 -7.90 -8.25
C LYS A 109 -11.22 -9.00 -9.23
N SER A 110 -10.43 -8.68 -10.26
CA SER A 110 -9.92 -9.66 -11.24
C SER A 110 -9.02 -10.74 -10.61
N GLN A 111 -8.35 -10.40 -9.50
CA GLN A 111 -7.50 -11.30 -8.75
C GLN A 111 -8.27 -12.18 -7.75
N GLY A 112 -9.61 -12.08 -7.69
CA GLY A 112 -10.43 -12.78 -6.71
C GLY A 112 -10.21 -12.29 -5.27
N ARG A 113 -9.68 -11.07 -5.09
CA ARG A 113 -9.24 -10.53 -3.80
C ARG A 113 -9.99 -9.25 -3.42
N TRP A 114 -11.29 -9.23 -3.71
CA TRP A 114 -12.19 -8.11 -3.40
C TRP A 114 -13.27 -8.54 -2.40
N GLY A 115 -13.68 -7.63 -1.52
CA GLY A 115 -14.86 -7.85 -0.66
C GLY A 115 -15.27 -6.61 0.14
N THR A 116 -16.07 -6.82 1.17
CA THR A 116 -16.79 -5.75 1.90
C THR A 116 -16.51 -5.70 3.40
N THR A 117 -15.52 -6.47 3.89
CA THR A 117 -15.19 -6.53 5.32
C THR A 117 -13.85 -5.84 5.58
N PRO A 118 -13.76 -4.87 6.51
CA PRO A 118 -12.50 -4.23 6.84
C PRO A 118 -11.54 -5.24 7.47
N LYS A 119 -10.34 -5.35 6.91
CA LYS A 119 -9.23 -6.16 7.46
C LYS A 119 -7.98 -5.29 7.55
N PRO A 120 -7.19 -5.38 8.64
CA PRO A 120 -5.90 -4.67 8.72
C PRO A 120 -5.05 -4.91 7.47
N GLY A 121 -4.48 -3.83 6.92
CA GLY A 121 -3.63 -3.86 5.73
C GLY A 121 -4.38 -3.96 4.40
N ALA A 122 -5.71 -4.17 4.40
CA ALA A 122 -6.51 -4.12 3.19
C ALA A 122 -6.45 -2.73 2.55
N VAL A 123 -6.52 -2.69 1.23
CA VAL A 123 -6.68 -1.43 0.49
C VAL A 123 -8.17 -1.09 0.51
N VAL A 124 -8.55 0.08 1.02
CA VAL A 124 -9.95 0.52 1.12
C VAL A 124 -10.24 1.54 0.03
N PHE A 125 -11.39 1.43 -0.62
CA PHE A 125 -11.80 2.29 -1.73
C PHE A 125 -13.10 3.02 -1.40
N PHE A 126 -13.16 4.30 -1.71
CA PHE A 126 -14.23 5.20 -1.30
C PHE A 126 -14.97 5.84 -2.47
N ALA A 127 -16.28 6.04 -2.27
CA ALA A 127 -17.13 6.90 -3.07
C ALA A 127 -17.89 7.80 -2.08
N TRP A 128 -17.65 9.11 -2.14
CA TRP A 128 -18.11 10.03 -1.07
C TRP A 128 -19.63 10.20 -1.03
N ASN A 129 -20.29 10.00 -2.16
CA ASN A 129 -21.75 9.96 -2.26
C ASN A 129 -22.38 8.65 -1.74
N GLY A 130 -21.56 7.69 -1.30
CA GLY A 130 -22.03 6.40 -0.80
C GLY A 130 -22.37 5.38 -1.88
N ASP A 131 -22.10 5.66 -3.15
CA ASP A 131 -22.22 4.67 -4.24
C ASP A 131 -21.37 3.42 -3.93
N LYS A 132 -21.76 2.28 -4.49
CA LYS A 132 -21.12 0.97 -4.33
C LYS A 132 -20.57 0.41 -5.64
N SER A 133 -20.67 1.17 -6.73
CA SER A 133 -20.02 0.87 -8.01
C SER A 133 -18.50 1.08 -7.91
N LEU A 134 -17.74 0.20 -8.56
CA LEU A 134 -16.30 0.40 -8.71
C LEU A 134 -15.97 1.65 -9.55
N ASP A 135 -16.85 2.01 -10.48
CA ASP A 135 -16.64 3.16 -11.36
C ASP A 135 -16.87 4.51 -10.64
N SER A 136 -17.49 4.48 -9.45
CA SER A 136 -17.75 5.66 -8.63
C SER A 136 -16.64 5.90 -7.59
N ILE A 137 -15.57 5.09 -7.60
CA ILE A 137 -14.46 5.23 -6.66
C ILE A 137 -13.68 6.52 -6.97
N GLN A 138 -13.48 7.32 -5.92
CA GLN A 138 -12.81 8.62 -5.99
C GLN A 138 -11.51 8.63 -5.17
N HIS A 139 -11.40 7.77 -4.17
CA HIS A 139 -10.29 7.78 -3.23
C HIS A 139 -9.94 6.40 -2.73
N VAL A 140 -8.73 6.24 -2.21
CA VAL A 140 -8.20 4.99 -1.71
C VAL A 140 -7.29 5.23 -0.50
N GLY A 141 -7.21 4.26 0.40
CA GLY A 141 -6.27 4.25 1.51
C GLY A 141 -5.94 2.84 1.96
N MET A 142 -5.27 2.73 3.11
CA MET A 142 -5.00 1.44 3.76
C MET A 142 -5.74 1.34 5.10
N VAL A 143 -6.39 0.22 5.35
CA VAL A 143 -7.08 -0.06 6.61
C VAL A 143 -6.05 -0.29 7.72
N ILE A 144 -6.17 0.48 8.80
CA ILE A 144 -5.47 0.20 10.05
C ILE A 144 -6.28 -0.83 10.84
N LYS A 145 -7.58 -0.57 11.06
CA LYS A 145 -8.51 -1.48 11.74
C LYS A 145 -9.97 -1.12 11.48
N GLY A 146 -10.87 -2.11 11.59
CA GLY A 146 -12.29 -1.84 11.82
C GLY A 146 -12.53 -1.49 13.29
N ASN A 147 -13.44 -0.55 13.57
CA ASN A 147 -13.71 -0.10 14.94
C ASN A 147 -14.88 -0.84 15.61
N GLY A 148 -15.69 -1.57 14.84
CA GLY A 148 -16.85 -2.33 15.36
C GLY A 148 -18.12 -1.50 15.56
N ASP A 149 -18.06 -0.19 15.31
CA ASP A 149 -19.15 0.79 15.44
C ASP A 149 -19.66 1.30 14.08
N GLY A 150 -19.39 0.56 13.01
CA GLY A 150 -19.68 0.99 11.64
C GLY A 150 -18.64 1.95 11.05
N THR A 151 -17.53 2.23 11.75
CA THR A 151 -16.41 3.02 11.22
C THR A 151 -15.13 2.21 11.04
N VAL A 152 -14.24 2.73 10.20
CA VAL A 152 -12.94 2.12 9.88
C VAL A 152 -11.85 3.17 10.08
N LYS A 153 -10.79 2.80 10.79
CA LYS A 153 -9.58 3.62 10.92
C LYS A 153 -8.63 3.31 9.76
N THR A 154 -8.15 4.33 9.09
CA THR A 154 -7.39 4.26 7.84
C THR A 154 -6.17 5.17 7.87
N VAL A 155 -5.19 4.89 7.03
CA VAL A 155 -4.12 5.82 6.66
C VAL A 155 -4.23 6.08 5.17
N GLU A 156 -4.33 7.34 4.80
CA GLU A 156 -4.69 7.82 3.47
C GLU A 156 -3.66 8.85 3.03
N GLY A 157 -3.20 8.75 1.78
CA GLY A 157 -2.44 9.82 1.13
C GLY A 157 -3.40 10.79 0.46
N ASN A 158 -2.94 11.99 0.16
CA ASN A 158 -3.69 13.02 -0.54
C ASN A 158 -5.05 13.33 0.11
N THR A 159 -5.01 13.53 1.43
CA THR A 159 -6.16 13.82 2.27
C THR A 159 -5.96 15.15 2.99
N ASP A 160 -7.06 15.84 3.32
CA ASP A 160 -7.08 17.11 4.06
C ASP A 160 -6.11 18.16 3.49
N GLY A 161 -6.21 18.44 2.19
CA GLY A 161 -5.36 19.44 1.53
C GLY A 161 -3.98 18.92 1.12
N GLY A 162 -3.92 17.66 0.67
CA GLY A 162 -2.70 17.10 0.09
C GLY A 162 -1.70 16.58 1.12
N SER A 163 -2.16 15.86 2.15
CA SER A 163 -1.31 15.25 3.18
C SER A 163 -1.57 13.76 3.39
N VAL A 164 -0.60 13.06 4.00
CA VAL A 164 -0.81 11.72 4.54
C VAL A 164 -1.39 11.82 5.94
N GLU A 165 -2.58 11.27 6.14
CA GLU A 165 -3.36 11.42 7.36
C GLU A 165 -3.92 10.09 7.88
N VAL A 166 -4.15 10.03 9.20
CA VAL A 166 -4.95 8.96 9.81
C VAL A 166 -6.38 9.44 9.95
N LYS A 167 -7.33 8.71 9.33
CA LYS A 167 -8.75 9.06 9.34
C LYS A 167 -9.58 7.97 10.01
N THR A 168 -10.75 8.38 10.50
CA THR A 168 -11.85 7.48 10.82
C THR A 168 -12.95 7.75 9.79
N ARG A 169 -13.27 6.75 8.97
CA ARG A 169 -14.26 6.87 7.88
C ARG A 169 -15.50 6.02 8.19
N PRO A 170 -16.71 6.52 7.91
CA PRO A 170 -17.92 5.71 8.04
C PRO A 170 -17.98 4.65 6.94
N SER A 171 -18.51 3.46 7.24
CA SER A 171 -18.62 2.39 6.25
C SER A 171 -19.58 2.74 5.10
N SER A 172 -20.47 3.72 5.30
CA SER A 172 -21.41 4.19 4.27
C SER A 172 -20.71 4.78 3.04
N THR A 173 -19.52 5.36 3.18
CA THR A 173 -18.74 5.93 2.06
C THR A 173 -17.77 4.93 1.41
N ILE A 174 -17.73 3.69 1.90
CA ILE A 174 -16.82 2.65 1.41
C ILE A 174 -17.51 1.86 0.30
N VAL A 175 -16.81 1.68 -0.81
CA VAL A 175 -17.23 0.82 -1.94
C VAL A 175 -16.85 -0.63 -1.66
N GLY A 176 -15.62 -0.85 -1.17
CA GLY A 176 -15.13 -2.15 -0.78
C GLY A 176 -13.63 -2.15 -0.49
N TYR A 177 -13.07 -3.35 -0.42
CA TYR A 177 -11.70 -3.60 0.02
C TYR A 177 -10.99 -4.58 -0.93
N GLY A 178 -9.75 -4.24 -1.26
CA GLY A 178 -8.77 -5.15 -1.84
C GLY A 178 -7.98 -5.87 -0.75
N TYR A 179 -7.79 -7.18 -0.89
CA TYR A 179 -7.12 -8.02 0.11
C TYR A 179 -5.74 -8.51 -0.38
N PRO A 180 -4.64 -7.83 -0.02
CA PRO A 180 -3.32 -8.42 -0.16
C PRO A 180 -3.24 -9.66 0.72
N GLY A 181 -2.72 -10.76 0.19
CA GLY A 181 -2.62 -11.99 0.97
C GLY A 181 -1.43 -11.92 1.91
N TYR A 182 -1.44 -11.12 2.99
CA TYR A 182 -0.35 -11.04 3.98
C TYR A 182 -0.10 -12.36 4.73
N ALA A 183 0.99 -12.43 5.50
CA ALA A 183 1.16 -13.44 6.54
C ALA A 183 0.12 -13.23 7.66
N GLY A 184 -0.40 -14.33 8.20
CA GLY A 184 -1.31 -14.36 9.34
C GLY A 184 -0.59 -14.17 10.67
#